data_AF-A0A2N6CGM9-F1
#
_entry.id   AF-A0A2N6CGM9-F1
#
_cell.length_a   1.000
_cell.length_b   1.000
_cell.length_c   1.000
_cell.angle_alpha   90.00
_cell.angle_beta   90.00
_cell.angle_gamma   90.00
#
_symmetry.space_group_name_H-M   'P 1'
#
loop_
_entity.id
_entity.type
_entity.pdbx_description
1 polymer ?
#
loop_
_entity_poly.entity_id
_entity_poly.type
_entity_poly.pdbx_seq_one_letter_code
_entity_poly.pdbx_strand_id
1 'polypeptide(L)'
;MQITRPGPMSSTETQPNTLTRAFGLYRSKRFAEALELAQEVRNRKPEAALAWYLEGLCELARNEPAQALAPLQRAALIDANEAAYLEPLAIALLRLHRYREAGARLEALCRIAPTPQRQLMQGRAWWRGGDYPAALACFRSAATTATQPDAALTLAKALQSLGQREEAGSVLQAALRQWPGDADLYVTLGVDRFRDDAPSLAIDAFAAAVRLAPGHTLAHCLLGITLAFAGRPDDASGHFEIAGQDPRTAPALDAFRYMQGAPAKRHFGVFTDTLRYALDQADPAGLALEFGVYHGRSLNLIASHWPGAVHGFDTFSGLPQDWNADNPSGSYSTDGRLPDAPANVTLHQGLFDETLPALLATTDTFVAFAHVDCDLYESTLSALEPVAPRLRPGSVLLFDEFFGYEGWRDHEHRAFSEICARFDLQFEPLAYSLFDKQAAIRIL
;
A
#
# COMPACT_ATOMS: atom_id res chain seq x y z
N MET A 1 77.90 25.45 -1.50
CA MET A 1 77.36 26.30 -2.59
C MET A 1 77.51 25.45 -3.85
N GLN A 2 76.51 24.90 -4.53
CA GLN A 2 75.15 25.35 -4.81
C GLN A 2 74.16 24.18 -4.78
N ILE A 3 72.95 24.52 -4.34
CA ILE A 3 71.71 23.77 -4.51
C ILE A 3 71.36 23.78 -6.01
N THR A 4 71.13 22.62 -6.61
CA THR A 4 70.47 22.52 -7.93
C THR A 4 69.11 21.85 -7.76
N ARG A 5 68.10 22.58 -8.21
CA ARG A 5 66.66 22.34 -8.02
C ARG A 5 66.18 21.13 -8.82
N PRO A 6 65.28 20.27 -8.28
CA PRO A 6 64.38 19.50 -9.13
C PRO A 6 63.38 20.46 -9.79
N GLY A 7 63.10 20.23 -11.07
CA GLY A 7 62.20 21.03 -11.90
C GLY A 7 60.77 21.10 -11.37
N PRO A 8 59.96 22.05 -11.87
CA PRO A 8 58.63 22.29 -11.35
C PRO A 8 57.73 21.09 -11.64
N MET A 9 57.12 20.56 -10.59
CA MET A 9 55.86 19.82 -10.70
C MET A 9 54.85 20.73 -11.40
N SER A 10 54.62 20.47 -12.68
CA SER A 10 53.46 20.96 -13.40
C SER A 10 52.27 20.05 -13.03
N SER A 11 51.46 20.48 -12.06
CA SER A 11 50.20 19.83 -11.71
C SER A 11 49.12 20.88 -11.51
N THR A 12 48.92 21.72 -12.52
CA THR A 12 47.90 22.75 -12.55
C THR A 12 47.12 22.65 -13.86
N GLU A 13 46.35 21.57 -14.05
CA GLU A 13 45.24 21.47 -15.02
C GLU A 13 44.56 20.09 -14.96
N THR A 14 43.61 19.85 -14.04
CA THR A 14 42.70 18.66 -14.14
C THR A 14 41.41 18.75 -13.29
N GLN A 15 41.00 19.92 -12.77
CA GLN A 15 39.96 19.98 -11.73
C GLN A 15 38.48 19.91 -12.21
N PRO A 16 38.05 20.57 -13.30
CA PRO A 16 36.71 20.37 -13.87
C PRO A 16 36.55 18.97 -14.51
N ASN A 17 37.66 18.39 -14.95
CA ASN A 17 37.67 17.17 -15.75
C ASN A 17 37.25 15.93 -14.94
N THR A 18 37.58 15.85 -13.64
CA THR A 18 37.26 14.65 -12.83
C THR A 18 35.77 14.50 -12.54
N LEU A 19 35.08 15.55 -12.09
CA LEU A 19 33.63 15.48 -11.89
C LEU A 19 32.88 15.32 -13.21
N THR A 20 33.27 16.04 -14.27
CA THR A 20 32.68 15.85 -15.60
C THR A 20 32.87 14.42 -16.10
N ARG A 21 34.06 13.84 -15.92
CA ARG A 21 34.32 12.41 -16.22
C ARG A 21 33.46 11.49 -15.37
N ALA A 22 33.34 11.74 -14.07
CA ALA A 22 32.52 10.94 -13.17
C ALA A 22 31.04 10.96 -13.58
N PHE A 23 30.49 12.12 -13.94
CA PHE A 23 29.15 12.23 -14.53
C PHE A 23 29.04 11.51 -15.87
N GLY A 24 30.08 11.56 -16.71
CA GLY A 24 30.15 10.80 -17.96
C GLY A 24 30.09 9.28 -17.74
N LEU A 25 30.80 8.79 -16.73
CA LEU A 25 30.77 7.39 -16.32
C LEU A 25 29.39 6.99 -15.79
N TYR A 26 28.77 7.83 -14.95
CA TYR A 26 27.41 7.61 -14.47
C TYR A 26 26.40 7.52 -15.63
N ARG A 27 26.45 8.46 -16.58
CA ARG A 27 25.61 8.43 -17.80
C ARG A 27 25.86 7.19 -18.65
N SER A 28 27.08 6.66 -18.63
CA SER A 28 27.47 5.42 -19.31
C SER A 28 27.16 4.16 -18.47
N LYS A 29 26.42 4.29 -17.37
CA LYS A 29 26.07 3.21 -16.42
C LYS A 29 27.26 2.52 -15.75
N ARG A 30 28.43 3.14 -15.75
CA ARG A 30 29.65 2.66 -15.06
C ARG A 30 29.67 3.19 -13.62
N PHE A 31 28.69 2.76 -12.83
CA PHE A 31 28.39 3.35 -11.52
C PHE A 31 29.52 3.17 -10.49
N ALA A 32 30.22 2.03 -10.51
CA ALA A 32 31.34 1.78 -9.58
C ALA A 32 32.49 2.78 -9.80
N GLU A 33 32.90 2.98 -11.05
CA GLU A 33 33.98 3.92 -11.38
C GLU A 33 33.55 5.38 -11.19
N ALA A 34 32.28 5.70 -11.46
CA ALA A 34 31.73 7.01 -11.17
C ALA A 34 31.73 7.32 -9.66
N LEU A 35 31.37 6.32 -8.84
CA LEU A 35 31.37 6.39 -7.38
C LEU A 35 32.79 6.62 -6.83
N GLU A 36 33.78 5.87 -7.31
CA GLU A 36 35.18 6.05 -6.91
C GLU A 36 35.68 7.47 -7.17
N LEU A 37 35.43 8.00 -8.38
CA LEU A 37 35.83 9.37 -8.72
C LEU A 37 35.05 10.42 -7.91
N ALA A 38 33.75 10.19 -7.65
CA ALA A 38 32.95 11.09 -6.82
C ALA A 38 33.51 11.15 -5.39
N GLN A 39 33.85 9.99 -4.80
CA GLN A 39 34.45 9.87 -3.48
C GLN A 39 35.86 10.49 -3.42
N GLU A 40 36.67 10.33 -4.47
CA GLU A 40 37.99 10.99 -4.57
C GLU A 40 37.85 12.52 -4.51
N VAL A 41 36.92 13.08 -5.29
CA VAL A 41 36.68 14.54 -5.30
C VAL A 41 36.16 15.00 -3.96
N ARG A 42 35.18 14.29 -3.38
CA ARG A 42 34.61 14.58 -2.07
C ARG A 42 35.66 14.60 -0.96
N ASN A 43 36.55 13.59 -0.92
CA ASN A 43 37.58 13.50 0.11
C ASN A 43 38.59 14.65 0.01
N ARG A 44 38.85 15.16 -1.19
CA ARG A 44 39.73 16.32 -1.42
C ARG A 44 39.03 17.66 -1.20
N LYS A 45 37.73 17.75 -1.49
CA LYS A 45 36.90 18.96 -1.39
C LYS A 45 35.54 18.64 -0.75
N PRO A 46 35.47 18.55 0.59
CA PRO A 46 34.23 18.21 1.29
C PRO A 46 33.07 19.21 1.10
N GLU A 47 33.37 20.42 0.62
CA GLU A 47 32.42 21.48 0.25
C GLU A 47 31.86 21.37 -1.17
N ALA A 48 32.33 20.41 -1.98
CA ALA A 48 31.83 20.21 -3.34
C ALA A 48 30.50 19.43 -3.33
N ALA A 49 29.36 20.15 -3.29
CA ALA A 49 28.01 19.55 -3.28
C ALA A 49 27.78 18.51 -4.39
N LEU A 50 28.26 18.79 -5.61
CA LEU A 50 28.12 17.90 -6.77
C LEU A 50 28.82 16.54 -6.60
N ALA A 51 29.90 16.47 -5.81
CA ALA A 51 30.60 15.21 -5.56
C ALA A 51 29.77 14.29 -4.65
N TRP A 52 29.22 14.86 -3.56
CA TRP A 52 28.28 14.17 -2.66
C TRP A 52 27.00 13.75 -3.38
N TYR A 53 26.47 14.63 -4.24
CA TYR A 53 25.31 14.33 -5.06
C TYR A 53 25.54 13.14 -5.99
N LEU A 54 26.65 13.15 -6.73
CA LEU A 54 26.98 12.08 -7.68
C LEU A 54 27.22 10.75 -6.98
N GLU A 55 27.88 10.76 -5.81
CA GLU A 55 27.99 9.57 -4.97
C GLU A 55 26.61 9.01 -4.62
N GLY A 56 25.71 9.85 -4.13
CA GLY A 56 24.33 9.46 -3.80
C GLY A 56 23.56 8.88 -4.99
N LEU A 57 23.69 9.49 -6.18
CA LEU A 57 23.11 8.96 -7.41
C LEU A 57 23.67 7.58 -7.79
N CYS A 58 24.99 7.39 -7.65
CA CYS A 58 25.62 6.11 -7.97
C CYS A 58 25.12 5.00 -7.04
N GLU A 59 24.98 5.27 -5.74
CA GLU A 59 24.44 4.29 -4.79
C GLU A 59 22.97 3.96 -5.09
N LEU A 60 22.13 4.95 -5.41
CA LEU A 60 20.76 4.67 -5.84
C LEU A 60 20.69 3.80 -7.10
N ALA A 61 21.55 4.07 -8.10
CA ALA A 61 21.63 3.30 -9.33
C ALA A 61 22.13 1.86 -9.10
N ARG A 62 22.88 1.63 -8.03
CA ARG A 62 23.33 0.31 -7.57
C ARG A 62 22.31 -0.43 -6.70
N ASN A 63 21.12 0.14 -6.49
CA ASN A 63 20.08 -0.38 -5.57
C ASN A 63 20.50 -0.36 -4.09
N GLU A 64 21.32 0.62 -3.71
CA GLU A 64 21.89 0.81 -2.36
C GLU A 64 21.34 2.10 -1.72
N PRO A 65 20.04 2.17 -1.38
CA PRO A 65 19.40 3.41 -0.92
C PRO A 65 19.87 3.87 0.47
N ALA A 66 20.34 2.96 1.32
CA ALA A 66 20.86 3.30 2.65
C ALA A 66 22.18 4.09 2.56
N GLN A 67 23.06 3.67 1.66
CA GLN A 67 24.36 4.28 1.39
C GLN A 67 24.21 5.63 0.68
N ALA A 68 23.15 5.79 -0.13
CA ALA A 68 22.85 7.05 -0.80
C ALA A 68 22.42 8.18 0.15
N LEU A 69 21.87 7.85 1.33
CA LEU A 69 21.19 8.82 2.18
C LEU A 69 22.12 9.92 2.70
N ALA A 70 23.23 9.55 3.35
CA ALA A 70 24.15 10.51 3.95
C ALA A 70 24.81 11.44 2.91
N PRO A 71 25.29 10.94 1.75
CA PRO A 71 25.78 11.80 0.67
C PRO A 71 24.73 12.78 0.14
N LEU A 72 23.49 12.33 -0.10
CA LEU A 72 22.42 13.20 -0.60
C LEU A 72 22.01 14.26 0.43
N GLN A 73 21.94 13.90 1.71
CA GLN A 73 21.72 14.86 2.80
C GLN A 73 22.84 15.89 2.87
N ARG A 74 24.10 15.47 2.68
CA ARG A 74 25.25 16.39 2.69
C ARG A 74 25.23 17.34 1.48
N ALA A 75 24.89 16.86 0.29
CA ALA A 75 24.72 17.70 -0.89
C ALA A 75 23.65 18.78 -0.66
N ALA A 76 22.48 18.38 -0.16
CA ALA A 76 21.38 19.29 0.15
C ALA A 76 21.69 20.26 1.31
N LEU A 77 22.61 19.92 2.22
CA LEU A 77 23.06 20.82 3.29
C LEU A 77 24.02 21.90 2.78
N ILE A 78 24.90 21.56 1.84
CA ILE A 78 25.89 22.49 1.27
C ILE A 78 25.20 23.53 0.40
N ASP A 79 24.21 23.11 -0.39
CA ASP A 79 23.46 23.98 -1.28
C ASP A 79 21.96 23.65 -1.20
N ALA A 80 21.30 24.34 -0.25
CA ALA A 80 19.93 24.09 0.17
C ALA A 80 18.87 24.57 -0.83
N ASN A 81 19.26 25.40 -1.81
CA ASN A 81 18.33 25.96 -2.79
C ASN A 81 18.26 25.14 -4.08
N GLU A 82 19.09 24.10 -4.22
CA GLU A 82 19.16 23.30 -5.42
C GLU A 82 18.16 22.13 -5.38
N ALA A 83 17.07 22.29 -6.12
CA ALA A 83 16.00 21.31 -6.25
C ALA A 83 16.52 19.93 -6.75
N ALA A 84 17.60 19.90 -7.51
CA ALA A 84 18.18 18.67 -8.05
C ALA A 84 18.61 17.66 -6.97
N TYR A 85 18.89 18.09 -5.74
CA TYR A 85 19.31 17.21 -4.65
C TYR A 85 18.12 16.61 -3.87
N LEU A 86 16.98 17.31 -3.85
CA LEU A 86 15.82 16.90 -3.06
C LEU A 86 15.12 15.68 -3.65
N GLU A 87 15.04 15.58 -4.98
CA GLU A 87 14.34 14.48 -5.65
C GLU A 87 15.03 13.12 -5.41
N PRO A 88 16.35 12.94 -5.63
CA PRO A 88 17.01 11.67 -5.32
C PRO A 88 17.04 11.37 -3.83
N LEU A 89 17.13 12.40 -2.97
CA LEU A 89 17.02 12.20 -1.52
C LEU A 89 15.65 11.64 -1.14
N ALA A 90 14.57 12.19 -1.71
CA ALA A 90 13.23 11.66 -1.51
C ALA A 90 13.08 10.23 -2.05
N ILE A 91 13.67 9.90 -3.21
CA ILE A 91 13.69 8.54 -3.75
C ILE A 91 14.40 7.59 -2.78
N ALA A 92 15.55 7.97 -2.23
CA ALA A 92 16.27 7.18 -1.23
C ALA A 92 15.40 6.92 -0.01
N LEU A 93 14.77 7.96 0.54
CA LEU A 93 13.87 7.85 1.69
C LEU A 93 12.65 6.96 1.41
N LEU A 94 12.04 7.06 0.22
CA LEU A 94 10.94 6.18 -0.19
C LEU A 94 11.35 4.70 -0.27
N ARG A 95 12.55 4.41 -0.78
CA ARG A 95 13.09 3.03 -0.86
C ARG A 95 13.51 2.48 0.51
N LEU A 96 13.74 3.36 1.48
CA LEU A 96 13.99 3.01 2.88
C LEU A 96 12.70 3.02 3.71
N HIS A 97 11.52 3.15 3.08
CA HIS A 97 10.22 3.24 3.75
C HIS A 97 10.08 4.40 4.75
N ARG A 98 10.96 5.41 4.67
CA ARG A 98 10.93 6.63 5.50
C ARG A 98 9.98 7.66 4.90
N TYR A 99 8.71 7.29 4.83
CA TYR A 99 7.70 7.96 4.02
C TYR A 99 7.39 9.40 4.44
N ARG A 100 7.32 9.68 5.75
CA ARG A 100 7.07 11.05 6.26
C ARG A 100 8.23 11.99 5.95
N GLU A 101 9.46 11.52 6.07
CA GLU A 101 10.63 12.30 5.68
C GLU A 101 10.67 12.53 4.18
N ALA A 102 10.37 11.50 3.39
CA ALA A 102 10.25 11.65 1.93
C ALA A 102 9.19 12.69 1.56
N GLY A 103 8.01 12.64 2.20
CA GLY A 103 6.93 13.61 2.01
C GLY A 103 7.38 15.04 2.28
N ALA A 104 8.11 15.28 3.37
CA ALA A 104 8.65 16.61 3.70
C ALA A 104 9.68 17.11 2.67
N ARG A 105 10.56 16.24 2.15
CA ARG A 105 11.50 16.61 1.08
C ARG A 105 10.79 16.91 -0.24
N LEU A 106 9.77 16.12 -0.57
CA LEU A 106 8.96 16.32 -1.78
C LEU A 106 8.09 17.57 -1.68
N GLU A 107 7.63 17.93 -0.50
CA GLU A 107 6.94 19.20 -0.26
C GLU A 107 7.86 20.39 -0.56
N ALA A 108 9.09 20.38 -0.02
CA ALA A 108 10.08 21.41 -0.32
C ALA A 108 10.39 21.48 -1.83
N LEU A 109 10.53 20.33 -2.49
CA LEU A 109 10.74 20.24 -3.93
C LEU A 109 9.56 20.83 -4.72
N CYS A 110 8.32 20.50 -4.36
CA CYS A 110 7.12 20.97 -5.04
C CYS A 110 6.87 22.47 -4.84
N ARG A 111 7.39 23.09 -3.77
CA ARG A 111 7.37 24.55 -3.61
C ARG A 111 8.24 25.27 -4.65
N ILE A 112 9.32 24.62 -5.11
CA ILE A 112 10.28 25.22 -6.06
C ILE A 112 9.88 24.88 -7.51
N ALA A 113 9.58 23.61 -7.78
CA ALA A 113 9.35 23.12 -9.14
C ALA A 113 8.20 22.09 -9.15
N PRO A 114 6.94 22.53 -9.01
CA PRO A 114 5.79 21.66 -9.00
C PRO A 114 5.56 21.04 -10.38
N THR A 115 5.40 19.71 -10.39
CA THR A 115 4.91 18.97 -11.56
C THR A 115 3.88 17.94 -11.08
N PRO A 116 2.93 17.50 -11.92
CA PRO A 116 1.99 16.45 -11.56
C PRO A 116 2.70 15.19 -11.05
N GLN A 117 3.83 14.80 -11.66
CA GLN A 117 4.60 13.62 -11.27
C GLN A 117 5.21 13.78 -9.86
N ARG A 118 5.76 14.94 -9.54
CA ARG A 118 6.32 15.22 -8.21
C ARG A 118 5.25 15.31 -7.14
N GLN A 119 4.10 15.90 -7.47
CA GLN A 119 2.94 15.93 -6.57
C GLN A 119 2.37 14.54 -6.34
N LEU A 120 2.33 13.68 -7.36
CA LEU A 120 1.95 12.27 -7.18
C LEU A 120 2.94 11.53 -6.30
N MET A 121 4.24 11.74 -6.49
CA MET A 121 5.28 11.16 -5.65
C MET A 121 5.14 11.64 -4.19
N GLN A 122 4.90 12.93 -3.98
CA GLN A 122 4.63 13.52 -2.66
C GLN A 122 3.40 12.90 -2.02
N GLY A 123 2.29 12.81 -2.76
CA GLY A 123 1.05 12.22 -2.28
C GLY A 123 1.20 10.75 -1.91
N ARG A 124 1.96 9.97 -2.70
CA ARG A 124 2.26 8.56 -2.38
C ARG A 124 3.13 8.42 -1.14
N ALA A 125 4.06 9.34 -0.91
CA ALA A 125 4.84 9.40 0.32
C ALA A 125 3.93 9.65 1.53
N TRP A 126 3.06 10.66 1.46
CA TRP A 126 2.11 10.93 2.54
C TRP A 126 1.13 9.79 2.78
N TRP A 127 0.62 9.18 1.71
CA TRP A 127 -0.29 8.03 1.77
C TRP A 127 0.33 6.87 2.55
N ARG A 128 1.57 6.48 2.18
CA ARG A 128 2.30 5.42 2.88
C ARG A 128 2.80 5.83 4.27
N GLY A 129 2.85 7.12 4.57
CA GLY A 129 3.16 7.63 5.92
C GLY A 129 1.93 7.82 6.82
N GLY A 130 0.74 7.44 6.33
CA GLY A 130 -0.54 7.53 7.06
C GLY A 130 -1.17 8.93 7.07
N ASP A 131 -0.59 9.91 6.38
CA ASP A 131 -1.19 11.25 6.26
C ASP A 131 -2.10 11.31 5.02
N TYR A 132 -3.25 10.65 5.14
CA TYR A 132 -4.24 10.57 4.05
C TYR A 132 -4.77 11.95 3.61
N PRO A 133 -5.03 12.92 4.50
CA PRO A 133 -5.43 14.26 4.09
C PRO A 133 -4.36 14.97 3.24
N ALA A 134 -3.09 14.95 3.65
CA ALA A 134 -2.00 15.52 2.86
C ALA A 134 -1.83 14.80 1.51
N ALA A 135 -1.99 13.48 1.51
CA ALA A 135 -1.95 12.67 0.29
C ALA A 135 -3.03 13.08 -0.72
N LEU A 136 -4.29 13.18 -0.27
CA LEU A 136 -5.42 13.60 -1.11
C LEU A 136 -5.21 15.02 -1.65
N ALA A 137 -4.70 15.96 -0.84
CA ALA A 137 -4.39 17.31 -1.30
C ALA A 137 -3.38 17.31 -2.46
N CYS A 138 -2.32 16.49 -2.34
CA CYS A 138 -1.33 16.32 -3.40
C CYS A 138 -1.93 15.70 -4.67
N PHE A 139 -2.73 14.63 -4.52
CA PHE A 139 -3.37 13.95 -5.65
C PHE A 139 -4.38 14.85 -6.38
N ARG A 140 -5.15 15.67 -5.68
CA ARG A 140 -6.05 16.68 -6.27
C ARG A 140 -5.27 17.72 -7.06
N SER A 141 -4.18 18.25 -6.49
CA SER A 141 -3.33 19.22 -7.16
C SER A 141 -2.73 18.64 -8.45
N ALA A 142 -2.22 17.40 -8.38
CA ALA A 142 -1.70 16.69 -9.54
C ALA A 142 -2.79 16.50 -10.62
N ALA A 143 -3.98 16.03 -10.23
CA ALA A 143 -5.08 15.77 -11.16
C ALA A 143 -5.59 17.04 -11.87
N THR A 144 -5.40 18.22 -11.28
CA THR A 144 -5.83 19.49 -11.87
C THR A 144 -4.94 19.93 -13.03
N THR A 145 -3.65 19.56 -13.01
CA THR A 145 -2.64 20.01 -13.98
C THR A 145 -2.10 18.88 -14.86
N ALA A 146 -2.51 17.64 -14.60
CA ALA A 146 -2.08 16.46 -15.36
C ALA A 146 -2.62 16.48 -16.80
N THR A 147 -1.74 16.10 -17.72
CA THR A 147 -2.07 15.89 -19.14
C THR A 147 -2.43 14.44 -19.46
N GLN A 148 -2.31 13.55 -18.47
CA GLN A 148 -2.55 12.11 -18.54
C GLN A 148 -3.49 11.68 -17.39
N PRO A 149 -4.19 10.54 -17.53
CA PRO A 149 -5.18 10.09 -16.55
C PRO A 149 -4.59 9.54 -15.24
N ASP A 150 -3.27 9.36 -15.16
CA ASP A 150 -2.57 8.73 -14.04
C ASP A 150 -2.83 9.43 -12.69
N ALA A 151 -2.88 10.76 -12.69
CA ALA A 151 -3.17 11.53 -11.50
C ALA A 151 -4.64 11.38 -11.04
N ALA A 152 -5.58 11.41 -11.98
CA ALA A 152 -7.00 11.20 -11.69
C ALA A 152 -7.29 9.78 -11.22
N LEU A 153 -6.64 8.76 -11.82
CA LEU A 153 -6.68 7.37 -11.38
C LEU A 153 -6.15 7.22 -9.95
N THR A 154 -5.01 7.84 -9.65
CA THR A 154 -4.41 7.79 -8.31
C THR A 154 -5.34 8.43 -7.28
N LEU A 155 -5.93 9.60 -7.59
CA LEU A 155 -6.90 10.26 -6.73
C LEU A 155 -8.15 9.40 -6.52
N ALA A 156 -8.74 8.85 -7.58
CA ALA A 156 -9.94 8.03 -7.50
C ALA A 156 -9.73 6.78 -6.62
N LYS A 157 -8.62 6.06 -6.81
CA LYS A 157 -8.27 4.87 -5.99
C LYS A 157 -8.04 5.22 -4.52
N ALA A 158 -7.40 6.36 -4.25
CA ALA A 158 -7.21 6.87 -2.89
C ALA A 158 -8.55 7.22 -2.23
N LEU A 159 -9.46 7.87 -2.96
CA LEU A 159 -10.81 8.19 -2.47
C LEU A 159 -11.65 6.92 -2.21
N GLN A 160 -11.58 5.93 -3.11
CA GLN A 160 -12.21 4.61 -2.92
C GLN A 160 -11.73 3.92 -1.65
N SER A 161 -10.41 3.89 -1.45
CA SER A 161 -9.79 3.31 -0.26
C SER A 161 -10.30 3.97 1.04
N LEU A 162 -10.56 5.28 1.00
CA LEU A 162 -11.12 6.02 2.13
C LEU A 162 -12.65 5.98 2.22
N GLY A 163 -13.32 5.22 1.34
CA GLY A 163 -14.77 5.13 1.26
C GLY A 163 -15.47 6.41 0.76
N GLN A 164 -14.73 7.36 0.19
CA GLN A 164 -15.26 8.61 -0.38
C GLN A 164 -15.79 8.39 -1.80
N ARG A 165 -16.77 7.48 -1.91
CA ARG A 165 -17.28 6.92 -3.18
C ARG A 165 -17.92 7.94 -4.12
N GLU A 166 -18.69 8.88 -3.57
CA GLU A 166 -19.36 9.92 -4.38
C GLU A 166 -18.32 10.80 -5.10
N GLU A 167 -17.27 11.18 -4.38
CA GLU A 167 -16.21 11.99 -4.94
C GLU A 167 -15.32 11.20 -5.89
N ALA A 168 -14.99 9.94 -5.55
CA ALA A 168 -14.27 9.04 -6.46
C ALA A 168 -14.99 8.91 -7.81
N GLY A 169 -16.31 8.69 -7.77
CA GLY A 169 -17.16 8.65 -8.97
C GLY A 169 -17.13 9.96 -9.76
N SER A 170 -17.18 11.11 -9.07
CA SER A 170 -17.11 12.44 -9.71
C SER A 170 -15.76 12.67 -10.40
N VAL A 171 -14.65 12.28 -9.76
CA VAL A 171 -13.30 12.34 -10.35
C VAL A 171 -13.20 11.45 -11.58
N LEU A 172 -13.66 10.20 -11.50
CA LEU A 172 -13.64 9.26 -12.63
C LEU A 172 -14.48 9.74 -13.80
N GLN A 173 -15.68 10.28 -13.55
CA GLN A 173 -16.52 10.84 -14.60
C GLN A 173 -15.87 12.06 -15.27
N ALA A 174 -15.21 12.93 -14.49
CA ALA A 174 -14.45 14.05 -15.05
C ALA A 174 -13.28 13.58 -15.91
N ALA A 175 -12.50 12.61 -15.41
CA ALA A 175 -11.40 12.01 -16.14
C ALA A 175 -11.86 11.33 -17.44
N LEU A 176 -12.97 10.60 -17.42
CA LEU A 176 -13.53 9.95 -18.61
C LEU A 176 -14.04 10.94 -19.67
N ARG A 177 -14.43 12.16 -19.28
CA ARG A 177 -14.74 13.23 -20.26
C ARG A 177 -13.48 13.71 -20.98
N GLN A 178 -12.34 13.72 -20.31
CA GLN A 178 -11.06 14.18 -20.85
C GLN A 178 -10.32 13.07 -21.62
N TRP A 179 -10.37 11.84 -21.11
CA TRP A 179 -9.70 10.66 -21.66
C TRP A 179 -10.69 9.50 -21.86
N PRO A 180 -11.67 9.63 -22.78
CA PRO A 180 -12.70 8.60 -23.00
C PRO A 180 -12.14 7.28 -23.58
N GLY A 181 -10.89 7.26 -24.03
CA GLY A 181 -10.22 6.07 -24.58
C GLY A 181 -9.35 5.31 -23.58
N ASP A 182 -9.28 5.73 -22.32
CA ASP A 182 -8.45 5.08 -21.31
C ASP A 182 -9.20 3.92 -20.64
N ALA A 183 -8.71 2.68 -20.83
CA ALA A 183 -9.36 1.49 -20.29
C ALA A 183 -9.26 1.38 -18.76
N ASP A 184 -8.20 1.90 -18.14
CA ASP A 184 -7.97 1.80 -16.70
C ASP A 184 -8.93 2.68 -15.90
N LEU A 185 -9.37 3.81 -16.47
CA LEU A 185 -10.45 4.63 -15.90
C LEU A 185 -11.76 3.82 -15.82
N TYR A 186 -12.09 3.06 -16.87
CA TYR A 186 -13.28 2.21 -16.88
C TYR A 186 -13.15 1.02 -15.93
N VAL A 187 -11.96 0.41 -15.81
CA VAL A 187 -11.72 -0.61 -14.78
C VAL A 187 -11.95 -0.04 -13.39
N THR A 188 -11.34 1.11 -13.08
CA THR A 188 -11.46 1.73 -11.75
C THR A 188 -12.91 2.16 -11.44
N LEU A 189 -13.67 2.60 -12.46
CA LEU A 189 -15.10 2.87 -12.34
C LEU A 189 -15.92 1.59 -12.13
N GLY A 190 -15.58 0.49 -12.80
CA GLY A 190 -16.24 -0.79 -12.59
C GLY A 190 -16.09 -1.28 -11.16
N VAL A 191 -14.89 -1.18 -10.57
CA VAL A 191 -14.64 -1.47 -9.15
C VAL A 191 -15.48 -0.57 -8.25
N ASP A 192 -15.50 0.75 -8.50
CA ASP A 192 -16.33 1.72 -7.77
C ASP A 192 -17.82 1.36 -7.77
N ARG A 193 -18.31 0.83 -8.89
CA ARG A 193 -19.72 0.58 -9.14
C ARG A 193 -20.14 -0.84 -8.82
N PHE A 194 -19.19 -1.74 -8.57
CA PHE A 194 -19.50 -3.14 -8.30
C PHE A 194 -20.31 -3.28 -7.01
N ARG A 195 -21.49 -3.86 -7.19
CA ARG A 195 -22.36 -4.39 -6.14
C ARG A 195 -23.05 -5.62 -6.71
N ASP A 196 -23.12 -6.67 -5.93
CA ASP A 196 -23.83 -7.90 -6.29
C ASP A 196 -25.32 -7.71 -6.55
N ASP A 197 -25.97 -6.80 -5.82
CA ASP A 197 -27.38 -6.46 -5.96
C ASP A 197 -27.69 -5.55 -7.17
N ALA A 198 -26.66 -4.93 -7.76
CA ALA A 198 -26.78 -4.05 -8.91
C ALA A 198 -25.53 -4.10 -9.82
N PRO A 199 -25.21 -5.26 -10.42
CA PRO A 199 -23.94 -5.45 -11.13
C PRO A 199 -23.89 -4.77 -12.50
N SER A 200 -25.02 -4.31 -13.05
CA SER A 200 -25.13 -3.77 -14.41
C SER A 200 -24.16 -2.62 -14.67
N LEU A 201 -24.03 -1.67 -13.74
CA LEU A 201 -23.13 -0.53 -13.88
C LEU A 201 -21.64 -0.96 -13.93
N ALA A 202 -21.27 -1.99 -13.17
CA ALA A 202 -19.92 -2.54 -13.21
C ALA A 202 -19.66 -3.33 -14.48
N ILE A 203 -20.63 -4.14 -14.94
CA ILE A 203 -20.58 -4.86 -16.22
C ILE A 203 -20.35 -3.87 -17.37
N ASP A 204 -21.13 -2.78 -17.43
CA ASP A 204 -21.01 -1.79 -18.50
C ASP A 204 -19.63 -1.13 -18.53
N ALA A 205 -19.09 -0.80 -17.35
CA ALA A 205 -17.77 -0.21 -17.20
C ALA A 205 -16.66 -1.20 -17.61
N PHE A 206 -16.66 -2.43 -17.09
CA PHE A 206 -15.65 -3.42 -17.47
C PHE A 206 -15.76 -3.83 -18.94
N ALA A 207 -16.96 -3.94 -19.49
CA ALA A 207 -17.17 -4.17 -20.92
C ALA A 207 -16.62 -3.02 -21.77
N ALA A 208 -16.72 -1.77 -21.30
CA ALA A 208 -16.08 -0.64 -21.96
C ALA A 208 -14.55 -0.74 -21.94
N ALA A 209 -13.96 -1.11 -20.80
CA ALA A 209 -12.52 -1.35 -20.71
C ALA A 209 -12.05 -2.44 -21.68
N VAL A 210 -12.77 -3.57 -21.75
CA VAL A 210 -12.49 -4.67 -22.68
C VAL A 210 -12.62 -4.23 -24.15
N ARG A 211 -13.62 -3.42 -24.51
CA ARG A 211 -13.75 -2.90 -25.89
C ARG A 211 -12.59 -1.98 -26.27
N LEU A 212 -12.12 -1.14 -25.35
CA LEU A 212 -11.01 -0.21 -25.59
C LEU A 212 -9.66 -0.93 -25.64
N ALA A 213 -9.49 -1.95 -24.80
CA ALA A 213 -8.28 -2.75 -24.72
C ALA A 213 -8.64 -4.25 -24.67
N PRO A 214 -8.85 -4.90 -25.84
CA PRO A 214 -9.24 -6.31 -25.91
C PRO A 214 -8.23 -7.32 -25.33
N GLY A 215 -6.99 -6.88 -25.07
CA GLY A 215 -5.96 -7.68 -24.39
C GLY A 215 -5.82 -7.38 -22.89
N HIS A 216 -6.69 -6.56 -22.31
CA HIS A 216 -6.61 -6.16 -20.91
C HIS A 216 -7.11 -7.29 -19.99
N THR A 217 -6.18 -8.18 -19.63
CA THR A 217 -6.46 -9.42 -18.89
C THR A 217 -7.15 -9.19 -17.54
N LEU A 218 -6.81 -8.12 -16.82
CA LEU A 218 -7.49 -7.76 -15.59
C LEU A 218 -8.94 -7.31 -15.87
N ALA A 219 -9.20 -6.50 -16.89
CA ALA A 219 -10.57 -6.13 -17.26
C ALA A 219 -11.42 -7.35 -17.65
N HIS A 220 -10.85 -8.31 -18.37
CA HIS A 220 -11.49 -9.60 -18.64
C HIS A 220 -11.78 -10.38 -17.36
N CYS A 221 -10.81 -10.50 -16.45
CA CYS A 221 -10.97 -11.18 -15.17
C CYS A 221 -12.16 -10.59 -14.38
N LEU A 222 -12.18 -9.27 -14.22
CA LEU A 222 -13.21 -8.56 -13.45
C LEU A 222 -14.59 -8.62 -14.12
N LEU A 223 -14.65 -8.52 -15.45
CA LEU A 223 -15.90 -8.69 -16.20
C LEU A 223 -16.47 -10.10 -16.06
N GLY A 224 -15.62 -11.14 -16.22
CA GLY A 224 -16.04 -12.54 -16.09
C GLY A 224 -16.59 -12.84 -14.69
N ILE A 225 -15.89 -12.39 -13.64
CA ILE A 225 -16.34 -12.55 -12.25
C ILE A 225 -17.68 -11.83 -12.02
N THR A 226 -17.80 -10.60 -12.50
CA THR A 226 -19.03 -9.81 -12.35
C THR A 226 -20.21 -10.44 -13.08
N LEU A 227 -20.00 -10.95 -14.30
CA LEU A 227 -21.01 -11.67 -15.07
C LEU A 227 -21.45 -12.95 -14.38
N ALA A 228 -20.51 -13.71 -13.82
CA ALA A 228 -20.82 -14.92 -13.09
C ALA A 228 -21.66 -14.64 -11.83
N PHE A 229 -21.31 -13.62 -11.03
CA PHE A 229 -22.14 -13.19 -9.89
C PHE A 229 -23.50 -12.64 -10.31
N ALA A 230 -23.61 -12.05 -11.50
CA ALA A 230 -24.88 -11.61 -12.09
C ALA A 230 -25.73 -12.78 -12.65
N GLY A 231 -25.34 -14.04 -12.45
CA GLY A 231 -26.06 -15.21 -12.95
C GLY A 231 -25.90 -15.44 -14.46
N ARG A 232 -24.84 -14.90 -15.07
CA ARG A 232 -24.52 -15.02 -16.51
C ARG A 232 -23.20 -15.76 -16.74
N PRO A 233 -23.05 -17.02 -16.27
CA PRO A 233 -21.78 -17.75 -16.37
C PRO A 233 -21.38 -18.08 -17.82
N ASP A 234 -22.34 -18.27 -18.72
CA ASP A 234 -22.07 -18.54 -20.13
C ASP A 234 -21.36 -17.35 -20.80
N ASP A 235 -21.78 -16.13 -20.46
CA ASP A 235 -21.13 -14.91 -20.95
C ASP A 235 -19.75 -14.70 -20.32
N ALA A 236 -19.47 -15.29 -19.15
CA ALA A 236 -18.19 -15.16 -18.45
C ALA A 236 -17.08 -16.06 -19.02
N SER A 237 -17.42 -17.21 -19.63
CA SER A 237 -16.46 -18.26 -20.00
C SER A 237 -15.30 -17.73 -20.87
N GLY A 238 -15.60 -17.01 -21.94
CA GLY A 238 -14.57 -16.46 -22.84
C GLY A 238 -13.69 -15.40 -22.17
N HIS A 239 -14.20 -14.71 -21.14
CA HIS A 239 -13.40 -13.75 -20.37
C HIS A 239 -12.39 -14.46 -19.46
N PHE A 240 -12.76 -15.59 -18.85
CA PHE A 240 -11.83 -16.37 -18.02
C PHE A 240 -10.69 -16.99 -18.84
N GLU A 241 -10.96 -17.41 -20.08
CA GLU A 241 -9.93 -17.91 -20.99
C GLU A 241 -8.85 -16.87 -21.29
N ILE A 242 -9.26 -15.62 -21.54
CA ILE A 242 -8.32 -14.51 -21.80
C ILE A 242 -7.59 -14.10 -20.52
N ALA A 243 -8.30 -13.98 -19.40
CA ALA A 243 -7.70 -13.64 -18.11
C ALA A 243 -6.61 -14.66 -17.74
N GLY A 244 -6.89 -15.95 -17.86
CA GLY A 244 -5.97 -17.05 -17.51
C GLY A 244 -4.66 -17.11 -18.29
N GLN A 245 -4.49 -16.29 -19.35
CA GLN A 245 -3.22 -16.17 -20.08
C GLN A 245 -2.19 -15.32 -19.33
N ASP A 246 -2.63 -14.52 -18.35
CA ASP A 246 -1.77 -13.65 -17.55
C ASP A 246 -1.65 -14.16 -16.11
N PRO A 247 -0.45 -14.59 -15.69
CA PRO A 247 -0.20 -15.07 -14.32
C PRO A 247 -0.64 -14.07 -13.23
N ARG A 248 -0.64 -12.76 -13.53
CA ARG A 248 -1.06 -11.72 -12.57
C ARG A 248 -2.53 -11.79 -12.21
N THR A 249 -3.38 -12.44 -13.02
CA THR A 249 -4.80 -12.62 -12.71
C THR A 249 -5.10 -13.95 -12.02
N ALA A 250 -4.14 -14.87 -12.00
CA ALA A 250 -4.34 -16.22 -11.45
C ALA A 250 -4.80 -16.20 -9.98
N PRO A 251 -4.27 -15.36 -9.08
CA PRO A 251 -4.76 -15.30 -7.70
C PRO A 251 -6.22 -14.87 -7.60
N ALA A 252 -6.66 -13.92 -8.41
CA ALA A 252 -8.06 -13.46 -8.43
C ALA A 252 -9.02 -14.54 -8.96
N LEU A 253 -8.61 -15.27 -10.00
CA LEU A 253 -9.39 -16.40 -10.53
C LEU A 253 -9.47 -17.56 -9.55
N ASP A 254 -8.38 -17.84 -8.82
CA ASP A 254 -8.36 -18.86 -7.78
C ASP A 254 -9.24 -18.48 -6.57
N ALA A 255 -9.15 -17.23 -6.10
CA ALA A 255 -10.06 -16.70 -5.08
C ALA A 255 -11.52 -16.80 -5.51
N PHE A 256 -11.84 -16.45 -6.76
CA PHE A 256 -13.19 -16.61 -7.30
C PHE A 256 -13.69 -18.06 -7.24
N ARG A 257 -12.85 -19.05 -7.60
CA ARG A 257 -13.20 -20.48 -7.49
C ARG A 257 -13.45 -20.90 -6.04
N TYR A 258 -12.66 -20.38 -5.10
CA TYR A 258 -12.88 -20.61 -3.68
C TYR A 258 -14.24 -20.07 -3.24
N MET A 259 -14.56 -18.83 -3.60
CA MET A 259 -15.84 -18.19 -3.28
C MET A 259 -17.05 -18.94 -3.87
N GLN A 260 -16.89 -19.59 -5.02
CA GLN A 260 -17.93 -20.47 -5.58
C GLN A 260 -18.17 -21.73 -4.73
N GLY A 261 -17.12 -22.27 -4.12
CA GLY A 261 -17.22 -23.42 -3.21
C GLY A 261 -17.73 -23.06 -1.81
N ALA A 262 -17.55 -21.80 -1.39
CA ALA A 262 -17.98 -21.26 -0.11
C ALA A 262 -18.75 -19.95 -0.32
N PRO A 263 -20.00 -19.98 -0.84
CA PRO A 263 -20.71 -18.77 -1.23
C PRO A 263 -21.03 -17.87 -0.04
N ALA A 264 -20.78 -16.57 -0.20
CA ALA A 264 -21.17 -15.54 0.76
C ALA A 264 -22.54 -14.94 0.43
N LYS A 265 -23.17 -14.33 1.44
CA LYS A 265 -24.46 -13.64 1.28
C LYS A 265 -24.34 -12.37 0.45
N ARG A 266 -23.21 -11.67 0.52
CA ARG A 266 -22.96 -10.41 -0.19
C ARG A 266 -21.59 -10.34 -0.86
N HIS A 267 -21.48 -9.56 -1.93
CA HIS A 267 -20.20 -9.19 -2.53
C HIS A 267 -20.10 -7.67 -2.74
N PHE A 268 -18.95 -7.10 -2.36
CA PHE A 268 -18.68 -5.67 -2.42
C PHE A 268 -17.45 -5.36 -3.29
N GLY A 269 -17.43 -4.14 -3.84
CA GLY A 269 -16.34 -3.66 -4.70
C GLY A 269 -15.29 -2.82 -3.98
N VAL A 270 -15.60 -2.41 -2.75
CA VAL A 270 -14.80 -1.43 -1.99
C VAL A 270 -14.71 -1.86 -0.54
N PHE A 271 -13.51 -1.82 0.02
CA PHE A 271 -13.15 -2.20 1.38
C PHE A 271 -14.14 -1.69 2.44
N THR A 272 -14.48 -0.40 2.38
CA THR A 272 -15.31 0.21 3.43
C THR A 272 -16.75 -0.32 3.45
N ASP A 273 -17.25 -0.85 2.34
CA ASP A 273 -18.61 -1.39 2.26
C ASP A 273 -18.68 -2.77 2.93
N THR A 274 -17.68 -3.63 2.72
CA THR A 274 -17.56 -4.93 3.40
C THR A 274 -17.40 -4.75 4.91
N LEU A 275 -16.52 -3.84 5.34
CA LEU A 275 -16.26 -3.58 6.74
C LEU A 275 -17.51 -3.06 7.47
N ARG A 276 -18.23 -2.08 6.91
CA ARG A 276 -19.48 -1.59 7.50
C ARG A 276 -20.54 -2.69 7.56
N TYR A 277 -20.69 -3.48 6.49
CA TYR A 277 -21.62 -4.59 6.49
C TYR A 277 -21.29 -5.61 7.58
N ALA A 278 -20.02 -5.97 7.77
CA ALA A 278 -19.56 -6.88 8.82
C ALA A 278 -19.86 -6.33 10.23
N LEU A 279 -19.62 -5.04 10.47
CA LEU A 279 -19.95 -4.38 11.73
C LEU A 279 -21.46 -4.39 12.01
N ASP A 280 -22.29 -4.14 10.98
CA ASP A 280 -23.76 -4.20 11.09
C ASP A 280 -24.29 -5.63 11.38
N GLN A 281 -23.47 -6.65 11.14
CA GLN A 281 -23.82 -8.05 11.39
C GLN A 281 -23.47 -8.52 12.82
N ALA A 282 -22.70 -7.74 13.59
CA ALA A 282 -22.22 -8.09 14.93
C ALA A 282 -23.10 -7.50 16.04
N ASP A 283 -23.14 -8.16 17.21
CA ASP A 283 -23.86 -7.65 18.39
C ASP A 283 -23.04 -6.52 19.07
N PRO A 284 -23.52 -5.27 19.07
CA PRO A 284 -22.79 -4.13 19.64
C PRO A 284 -22.57 -4.22 21.16
N ALA A 285 -23.18 -5.19 21.85
CA ALA A 285 -22.96 -5.42 23.28
C ALA A 285 -21.61 -6.10 23.60
N GLY A 286 -20.91 -6.65 22.61
CA GLY A 286 -19.61 -7.30 22.82
C GLY A 286 -18.40 -6.43 22.49
N LEU A 287 -17.22 -7.04 22.57
CA LEU A 287 -15.96 -6.36 22.22
C LEU A 287 -15.82 -6.21 20.70
N ALA A 288 -15.30 -5.05 20.27
CA ALA A 288 -14.77 -4.85 18.92
C ALA A 288 -13.24 -4.75 18.99
N LEU A 289 -12.57 -5.65 18.27
CA LEU A 289 -11.12 -5.76 18.23
C LEU A 289 -10.61 -5.50 16.82
N GLU A 290 -9.41 -4.97 16.70
CA GLU A 290 -8.63 -4.94 15.47
C GLU A 290 -7.20 -5.39 15.74
N PHE A 291 -6.69 -6.28 14.87
CA PHE A 291 -5.31 -6.76 14.87
C PHE A 291 -4.62 -6.26 13.60
N GLY A 292 -3.46 -5.61 13.75
CA GLY A 292 -2.76 -4.96 12.64
C GLY A 292 -3.22 -3.53 12.36
N VAL A 293 -3.15 -2.67 13.38
CA VAL A 293 -3.67 -1.29 13.30
C VAL A 293 -2.89 -0.43 12.29
N TYR A 294 -1.57 -0.56 12.23
CA TYR A 294 -0.66 0.26 11.44
C TYR A 294 -0.90 1.78 11.60
N HIS A 295 -1.46 2.45 10.59
CA HIS A 295 -1.79 3.88 10.61
C HIS A 295 -3.23 4.20 11.06
N GLY A 296 -3.99 3.21 11.51
CA GLY A 296 -5.32 3.39 12.12
C GLY A 296 -6.46 3.70 11.13
N ARG A 297 -6.29 3.42 9.83
CA ARG A 297 -7.32 3.71 8.81
C ARG A 297 -8.61 2.93 9.07
N SER A 298 -8.49 1.61 9.18
CA SER A 298 -9.57 0.69 9.49
C SER A 298 -10.04 0.86 10.94
N LEU A 299 -9.12 1.02 11.90
CA LEU A 299 -9.43 1.34 13.30
C LEU A 299 -10.40 2.50 13.46
N ASN A 300 -10.08 3.62 12.79
CA ASN A 300 -10.86 4.84 12.90
C ASN A 300 -12.23 4.68 12.24
N LEU A 301 -12.33 3.87 11.18
CA LEU A 301 -13.62 3.54 10.57
C LEU A 301 -14.45 2.64 11.50
N ILE A 302 -13.86 1.61 12.09
CA ILE A 302 -14.49 0.75 13.10
C ILE A 302 -14.99 1.61 14.27
N ALA A 303 -14.14 2.44 14.85
CA ALA A 303 -14.46 3.30 15.99
C ALA A 303 -15.55 4.33 15.70
N SER A 304 -15.67 4.80 14.45
CA SER A 304 -16.72 5.72 14.04
C SER A 304 -18.10 5.07 13.91
N HIS A 305 -18.13 3.75 13.66
CA HIS A 305 -19.35 2.98 13.45
C HIS A 305 -19.77 2.20 14.71
N TRP A 306 -18.79 1.76 15.50
CA TRP A 306 -19.01 0.97 16.70
C TRP A 306 -19.44 1.85 17.87
N PRO A 307 -20.57 1.55 18.54
CA PRO A 307 -21.10 2.41 19.60
C PRO A 307 -20.31 2.33 20.91
N GLY A 308 -19.48 1.29 21.09
CA GLY A 308 -18.75 1.00 22.32
C GLY A 308 -17.24 1.28 22.23
N ALA A 309 -16.51 0.70 23.18
CA ALA A 309 -15.05 0.69 23.17
C ALA A 309 -14.52 -0.20 22.05
N VAL A 310 -13.45 0.26 21.39
CA VAL A 310 -12.73 -0.47 20.35
C VAL A 310 -11.28 -0.65 20.80
N HIS A 311 -10.73 -1.85 20.61
CA HIS A 311 -9.37 -2.17 20.99
C HIS A 311 -8.53 -2.49 19.76
N GLY A 312 -7.48 -1.71 19.51
CA GLY A 312 -6.53 -1.94 18.43
C GLY A 312 -5.23 -2.54 18.98
N PHE A 313 -4.71 -3.56 18.31
CA PHE A 313 -3.48 -4.26 18.68
C PHE A 313 -2.45 -4.20 17.55
N ASP A 314 -1.23 -3.79 17.89
CA ASP A 314 -0.10 -3.78 16.94
C ASP A 314 1.22 -3.62 17.71
N THR A 315 2.33 -4.09 17.13
CA THR A 315 3.67 -3.79 17.63
C THR A 315 4.12 -2.38 17.23
N PHE A 316 3.61 -1.88 16.11
CA PHE A 316 4.03 -0.67 15.39
C PHE A 316 5.49 -0.69 14.91
N SER A 317 6.15 -1.86 15.01
CA SER A 317 7.51 -2.11 14.51
C SER A 317 7.52 -2.80 13.14
N GLY A 318 6.34 -3.12 12.60
CA GLY A 318 6.19 -3.81 11.32
C GLY A 318 6.26 -5.33 11.42
N LEU A 319 6.31 -5.99 10.27
CA LEU A 319 6.28 -7.45 10.16
C LEU A 319 7.44 -8.12 10.91
N PRO A 320 7.18 -9.16 11.72
CA PRO A 320 8.23 -9.88 12.45
C PRO A 320 9.15 -10.70 11.54
N GLN A 321 8.69 -11.06 10.34
CA GLN A 321 9.44 -11.83 9.34
C GLN A 321 9.01 -11.41 7.93
N ASP A 322 9.71 -11.91 6.92
CA ASP A 322 9.34 -11.67 5.52
C ASP A 322 7.98 -12.30 5.23
N TRP A 323 7.07 -11.53 4.63
CA TRP A 323 5.79 -12.05 4.13
C TRP A 323 5.91 -12.50 2.68
N ASN A 324 6.56 -11.68 1.85
CA ASN A 324 6.87 -11.99 0.46
C ASN A 324 8.05 -11.12 -0.02
N ALA A 325 8.46 -11.28 -1.29
CA ALA A 325 9.61 -10.57 -1.85
C ALA A 325 9.47 -9.03 -1.84
N ASP A 326 8.24 -8.51 -1.86
CA ASP A 326 7.95 -7.07 -1.85
C ASP A 326 7.76 -6.53 -0.41
N ASN A 327 7.48 -7.41 0.55
CA ASN A 327 7.19 -7.09 1.95
C ASN A 327 8.14 -7.87 2.89
N PRO A 328 9.41 -7.45 3.01
CA PRO A 328 10.36 -8.04 3.97
C PRO A 328 10.00 -7.69 5.43
N SER A 329 10.66 -8.34 6.37
CA SER A 329 10.61 -8.01 7.80
C SER A 329 10.80 -6.51 8.06
N GLY A 330 10.00 -5.95 8.97
CA GLY A 330 9.95 -4.51 9.26
C GLY A 330 9.07 -3.69 8.31
N SER A 331 8.53 -4.30 7.24
CA SER A 331 7.49 -3.66 6.43
C SER A 331 6.29 -3.27 7.29
N TYR A 332 5.60 -2.20 6.92
CA TYR A 332 4.48 -1.63 7.70
C TYR A 332 4.87 -1.13 9.12
N SER A 333 6.15 -0.84 9.37
CA SER A 333 6.56 -0.13 10.59
C SER A 333 6.08 1.32 10.58
N THR A 334 5.67 1.81 11.75
CA THR A 334 5.49 3.26 12.03
C THR A 334 6.60 3.81 12.91
N ASP A 335 7.70 3.07 13.06
CA ASP A 335 8.80 3.33 13.99
C ASP A 335 8.32 3.42 15.45
N GLY A 336 7.32 2.59 15.80
CA GLY A 336 6.70 2.57 17.13
C GLY A 336 5.73 3.72 17.39
N ARG A 337 5.44 4.57 16.41
CA ARG A 337 4.53 5.70 16.56
C ARG A 337 3.07 5.24 16.48
N LEU A 338 2.33 5.49 17.54
CA LEU A 338 0.89 5.26 17.57
C LEU A 338 0.14 6.22 16.63
N PRO A 339 -0.92 5.76 15.93
CA PRO A 339 -1.79 6.62 15.14
C PRO A 339 -2.68 7.49 16.02
N ASP A 340 -3.21 8.57 15.44
CA ASP A 340 -4.28 9.32 16.05
C ASP A 340 -5.57 8.48 16.03
N ALA A 341 -6.21 8.34 17.18
CA ALA A 341 -7.40 7.52 17.34
C ALA A 341 -8.51 8.25 18.12
N PRO A 342 -9.80 7.98 17.82
CA PRO A 342 -10.94 8.50 18.59
C PRO A 342 -10.90 8.13 20.08
N ALA A 343 -11.65 8.88 20.89
CA ALA A 343 -11.67 8.71 22.34
C ALA A 343 -12.20 7.35 22.83
N ASN A 344 -12.98 6.63 22.01
CA ASN A 344 -13.46 5.29 22.32
C ASN A 344 -12.46 4.17 21.94
N VAL A 345 -11.28 4.53 21.45
CA VAL A 345 -10.23 3.57 21.08
C VAL A 345 -9.20 3.42 22.20
N THR A 346 -8.83 2.18 22.49
CA THR A 346 -7.63 1.85 23.28
C THR A 346 -6.64 1.11 22.40
N LEU A 347 -5.43 1.65 22.27
CA LEU A 347 -4.32 1.02 21.56
C LEU A 347 -3.48 0.20 22.52
N HIS A 348 -3.22 -1.04 22.14
CA HIS A 348 -2.36 -1.97 22.87
C HIS A 348 -1.10 -2.21 22.04
N GLN A 349 -0.02 -1.55 22.43
CA GLN A 349 1.27 -1.70 21.76
C GLN A 349 2.03 -2.91 22.31
N GLY A 350 2.34 -3.87 21.44
CA GLY A 350 3.09 -5.07 21.78
C GLY A 350 2.69 -6.28 20.95
N LEU A 351 3.28 -7.44 21.26
CA LEU A 351 2.91 -8.70 20.64
C LEU A 351 1.53 -9.13 21.12
N PHE A 352 0.73 -9.74 20.24
CA PHE A 352 -0.63 -10.19 20.57
C PHE A 352 -0.65 -11.13 21.78
N ASP A 353 0.32 -12.04 21.86
CA ASP A 353 0.48 -13.00 22.97
C ASP A 353 0.69 -12.33 24.34
N GLU A 354 1.13 -11.07 24.36
CA GLU A 354 1.35 -10.30 25.58
C GLU A 354 0.15 -9.41 25.89
N THR A 355 -0.33 -8.67 24.88
CA THR A 355 -1.32 -7.61 25.05
C THR A 355 -2.75 -8.12 25.13
N LEU A 356 -3.09 -9.15 24.35
CA LEU A 356 -4.46 -9.63 24.24
C LEU A 356 -4.91 -10.39 25.51
N PRO A 357 -4.11 -11.29 26.12
CA PRO A 357 -4.46 -11.88 27.40
C PRO A 357 -4.65 -10.85 28.52
N ALA A 358 -3.87 -9.76 28.51
CA ALA A 358 -4.03 -8.68 29.47
C ALA A 358 -5.39 -8.00 29.36
N LEU A 359 -5.87 -7.71 28.14
CA LEU A 359 -7.24 -7.20 27.95
C LEU A 359 -8.28 -8.22 28.40
N LEU A 360 -8.18 -9.46 27.91
CA LEU A 360 -9.18 -10.50 28.18
C LEU A 360 -9.27 -10.85 29.67
N ALA A 361 -8.22 -10.66 30.47
CA ALA A 361 -8.27 -10.84 31.92
C ALA A 361 -9.08 -9.75 32.65
N THR A 362 -9.36 -8.61 32.02
CA THR A 362 -10.12 -7.51 32.63
C THR A 362 -11.63 -7.60 32.41
N THR A 363 -12.08 -8.52 31.55
CA THR A 363 -13.49 -8.61 31.15
C THR A 363 -13.86 -10.02 30.74
N ASP A 364 -15.05 -10.48 31.12
CA ASP A 364 -15.64 -11.75 30.64
C ASP A 364 -16.52 -11.55 29.40
N THR A 365 -16.50 -10.34 28.82
CA THR A 365 -17.30 -10.01 27.64
C THR A 365 -16.85 -10.85 26.44
N PHE A 366 -17.81 -11.30 25.65
CA PHE A 366 -17.57 -12.03 24.39
C PHE A 366 -17.01 -11.08 23.32
N VAL A 367 -16.31 -11.64 22.33
CA VAL A 367 -15.84 -10.88 21.16
C VAL A 367 -16.97 -10.86 20.13
N ALA A 368 -17.56 -9.69 19.92
CA ALA A 368 -18.62 -9.51 18.94
C ALA A 368 -18.07 -9.34 17.52
N PHE A 369 -17.02 -8.54 17.41
CA PHE A 369 -16.38 -8.20 16.15
C PHE A 369 -14.86 -8.26 16.30
N ALA A 370 -14.18 -8.86 15.33
CA ALA A 370 -12.73 -8.80 15.21
C ALA A 370 -12.31 -8.56 13.76
N HIS A 371 -11.59 -7.47 13.53
CA HIS A 371 -10.88 -7.22 12.28
C HIS A 371 -9.47 -7.83 12.37
N VAL A 372 -9.11 -8.65 11.40
CA VAL A 372 -7.87 -9.43 11.35
C VAL A 372 -7.11 -9.00 10.10
N ASP A 373 -6.06 -8.20 10.30
CA ASP A 373 -5.15 -7.72 9.26
C ASP A 373 -3.71 -8.02 9.71
N CYS A 374 -3.39 -9.31 9.79
CA CYS A 374 -2.15 -9.80 10.40
C CYS A 374 -1.09 -10.17 9.37
N ASP A 375 -1.47 -10.31 8.09
CA ASP A 375 -0.69 -10.77 6.91
C ASP A 375 -0.13 -12.21 7.01
N LEU A 376 0.46 -12.57 8.16
CA LEU A 376 1.22 -13.78 8.41
C LEU A 376 0.42 -14.83 9.18
N TYR A 377 0.64 -16.10 8.87
CA TYR A 377 0.05 -17.24 9.58
C TYR A 377 0.29 -17.20 11.09
N GLU A 378 1.54 -16.99 11.51
CA GLU A 378 1.92 -16.97 12.92
C GLU A 378 1.24 -15.82 13.68
N SER A 379 1.23 -14.61 13.08
CA SER A 379 0.54 -13.45 13.65
C SER A 379 -0.97 -13.67 13.77
N THR A 380 -1.59 -14.27 12.75
CA THR A 380 -3.03 -14.59 12.78
C THR A 380 -3.34 -15.63 13.86
N LEU A 381 -2.51 -16.66 14.04
CA LEU A 381 -2.69 -17.63 15.12
C LEU A 381 -2.60 -16.98 16.51
N SER A 382 -1.56 -16.18 16.76
CA SER A 382 -1.39 -15.46 18.03
C SER A 382 -2.57 -14.53 18.34
N ALA A 383 -3.20 -13.94 17.31
CA ALA A 383 -4.41 -13.13 17.48
C ALA A 383 -5.67 -13.99 17.75
N LEU A 384 -5.86 -15.08 17.00
CA LEU A 384 -7.11 -15.85 17.03
C LEU A 384 -7.17 -16.89 18.17
N GLU A 385 -6.05 -17.45 18.59
CA GLU A 385 -6.02 -18.49 19.64
C GLU A 385 -6.60 -18.01 20.99
N PRO A 386 -6.30 -16.80 21.49
CA PRO A 386 -6.91 -16.27 22.70
C PRO A 386 -8.35 -15.76 22.46
N VAL A 387 -8.67 -15.35 21.24
CA VAL A 387 -10.02 -14.86 20.87
C VAL A 387 -11.01 -16.01 20.74
N ALA A 388 -10.61 -17.17 20.22
CA ALA A 388 -11.50 -18.27 19.87
C ALA A 388 -12.43 -18.71 21.03
N PRO A 389 -11.96 -18.87 22.29
CA PRO A 389 -12.83 -19.17 23.43
C PRO A 389 -13.84 -18.08 23.79
N ARG A 390 -13.66 -16.85 23.28
CA ARG A 390 -14.55 -15.70 23.51
C ARG A 390 -15.51 -15.46 22.34
N LEU A 391 -15.40 -16.23 21.27
CA LEU A 391 -16.36 -16.21 20.17
C LEU A 391 -17.63 -16.98 20.58
N ARG A 392 -18.75 -16.57 20.01
CA ARG A 392 -20.05 -17.22 20.20
C ARG A 392 -20.86 -17.18 18.89
N PRO A 393 -21.97 -17.92 18.79
CA PRO A 393 -22.91 -17.73 17.70
C PRO A 393 -23.27 -16.25 17.48
N GLY A 394 -23.04 -15.75 16.26
CA GLY A 394 -23.23 -14.35 15.89
C GLY A 394 -21.99 -13.46 15.99
N SER A 395 -20.86 -13.94 16.55
CA SER A 395 -19.58 -13.23 16.45
C SER A 395 -19.15 -13.12 14.98
N VAL A 396 -18.63 -11.95 14.60
CA VAL A 396 -18.21 -11.65 13.22
C VAL A 396 -16.69 -11.41 13.18
N LEU A 397 -16.03 -12.10 12.27
CA LEU A 397 -14.62 -11.91 11.94
C LEU A 397 -14.54 -11.29 10.54
N LEU A 398 -13.74 -10.25 10.38
CA LEU A 398 -13.41 -9.68 9.08
C LEU A 398 -11.91 -9.83 8.86
N PHE A 399 -11.53 -10.53 7.79
CA PHE A 399 -10.14 -10.72 7.39
C PHE A 399 -9.81 -9.80 6.22
N ASP A 400 -8.66 -9.14 6.29
CA ASP A 400 -7.99 -8.53 5.15
C ASP A 400 -7.01 -9.55 4.56
N GLU A 401 -6.86 -9.62 3.23
CA GLU A 401 -5.95 -10.59 2.61
C GLU A 401 -6.30 -12.07 2.99
N PHE A 402 -7.59 -12.41 3.01
CA PHE A 402 -8.05 -13.80 3.25
C PHE A 402 -7.86 -14.69 2.00
N PHE A 403 -7.83 -14.09 0.81
CA PHE A 403 -7.62 -14.76 -0.48
C PHE A 403 -7.03 -13.79 -1.52
N GLY A 404 -6.81 -14.23 -2.76
CA GLY A 404 -6.63 -13.31 -3.90
C GLY A 404 -5.22 -12.77 -4.12
N TYR A 405 -4.22 -13.38 -3.48
CA TYR A 405 -2.79 -13.19 -3.76
C TYR A 405 -2.06 -14.55 -3.78
N GLU A 406 -0.83 -14.60 -4.27
CA GLU A 406 -0.08 -15.85 -4.33
C GLU A 406 0.20 -16.41 -2.93
N GLY A 407 -0.11 -17.68 -2.68
CA GLY A 407 0.12 -18.33 -1.38
C GLY A 407 -0.93 -18.04 -0.30
N TRP A 408 -2.07 -17.42 -0.62
CA TRP A 408 -3.07 -17.02 0.39
C TRP A 408 -3.59 -18.13 1.31
N ARG A 409 -3.54 -19.40 0.86
CA ARG A 409 -3.92 -20.58 1.66
C ARG A 409 -2.89 -20.97 2.72
N ASP A 410 -1.74 -20.32 2.78
CA ASP A 410 -0.67 -20.61 3.73
C ASP A 410 -0.65 -19.63 4.91
N HIS A 411 -1.44 -18.55 4.84
CA HIS A 411 -1.46 -17.45 5.81
C HIS A 411 -2.76 -17.41 6.63
N GLU A 412 -3.50 -16.30 6.59
CA GLU A 412 -4.68 -16.08 7.45
C GLU A 412 -5.77 -17.15 7.24
N HIS A 413 -5.99 -17.56 6.00
CA HIS A 413 -6.94 -18.62 5.66
C HIS A 413 -6.62 -19.93 6.39
N ARG A 414 -5.34 -20.29 6.42
CA ARG A 414 -4.87 -21.50 7.11
C ARG A 414 -5.04 -21.37 8.61
N ALA A 415 -4.58 -20.25 9.18
CA ALA A 415 -4.67 -20.00 10.61
C ALA A 415 -6.13 -20.07 11.08
N PHE A 416 -7.04 -19.41 10.37
CA PHE A 416 -8.47 -19.47 10.68
C PHE A 416 -9.03 -20.89 10.56
N SER A 417 -8.70 -21.62 9.49
CA SER A 417 -9.16 -23.01 9.29
C SER A 417 -8.70 -23.94 10.42
N GLU A 418 -7.45 -23.81 10.87
CA GLU A 418 -6.90 -24.58 11.99
C GLU A 418 -7.53 -24.19 13.34
N ILE A 419 -7.83 -22.91 13.56
CA ILE A 419 -8.54 -22.43 14.75
C ILE A 419 -9.96 -22.99 14.78
N CYS A 420 -10.69 -22.95 13.66
CA CYS A 420 -12.01 -23.56 13.57
C CYS A 420 -11.98 -25.05 13.91
N ALA A 421 -11.01 -25.80 13.37
CA ALA A 421 -10.87 -27.22 13.67
C ALA A 421 -10.51 -27.49 15.13
N ARG A 422 -9.63 -26.66 15.73
CA ARG A 422 -9.15 -26.82 17.11
C ARG A 422 -10.24 -26.51 18.15
N PHE A 423 -11.06 -25.51 17.89
CA PHE A 423 -12.10 -25.03 18.82
C PHE A 423 -13.52 -25.47 18.44
N ASP A 424 -13.65 -26.36 17.45
CA ASP A 424 -14.94 -26.85 16.92
C ASP A 424 -15.90 -25.71 16.52
N LEU A 425 -15.34 -24.67 15.89
CA LEU A 425 -16.12 -23.51 15.45
C LEU A 425 -16.70 -23.77 14.07
N GLN A 426 -18.03 -23.70 13.99
CA GLN A 426 -18.75 -23.65 12.72
C GLN A 426 -18.91 -22.19 12.29
N PHE A 427 -18.89 -21.95 10.98
CA PHE A 427 -19.00 -20.59 10.45
C PHE A 427 -19.75 -20.53 9.12
N GLU A 428 -20.26 -19.35 8.79
CA GLU A 428 -20.81 -19.02 7.48
C GLU A 428 -20.09 -17.77 6.90
N PRO A 429 -19.76 -17.75 5.60
CA PRO A 429 -19.35 -16.52 4.94
C PRO A 429 -20.51 -15.53 4.84
N LEU A 430 -20.30 -14.30 5.32
CA LEU A 430 -21.26 -13.21 5.22
C LEU A 430 -21.05 -12.39 3.96
N ALA A 431 -19.82 -11.95 3.72
CA ALA A 431 -19.50 -11.12 2.57
C ALA A 431 -18.06 -11.30 2.10
N TYR A 432 -17.85 -11.02 0.82
CA TYR A 432 -16.52 -10.95 0.23
C TYR A 432 -16.30 -9.64 -0.53
N SER A 433 -15.08 -9.10 -0.49
CA SER A 433 -14.59 -8.17 -1.52
C SER A 433 -13.45 -8.84 -2.25
N LEU A 434 -13.61 -9.13 -3.55
CA LEU A 434 -12.51 -9.70 -4.32
C LEU A 434 -11.38 -8.68 -4.52
N PHE A 435 -11.74 -7.41 -4.71
CA PHE A 435 -10.81 -6.34 -5.06
C PHE A 435 -9.90 -5.96 -3.90
N ASP A 436 -10.45 -5.98 -2.69
CA ASP A 436 -9.75 -5.69 -1.44
C ASP A 436 -9.43 -6.96 -0.66
N LYS A 437 -9.73 -8.14 -1.24
CA LYS A 437 -9.41 -9.47 -0.72
C LYS A 437 -9.99 -9.79 0.66
N GLN A 438 -11.08 -9.10 1.01
CA GLN A 438 -11.70 -9.22 2.32
C GLN A 438 -12.68 -10.38 2.42
N ALA A 439 -12.74 -10.98 3.60
CA ALA A 439 -13.77 -11.96 3.96
C ALA A 439 -14.40 -11.65 5.31
N ALA A 440 -15.70 -11.31 5.29
CA ALA A 440 -16.53 -11.25 6.50
C ALA A 440 -17.15 -12.61 6.76
N ILE A 441 -16.97 -13.13 7.97
CA ILE A 441 -17.36 -14.48 8.39
C ILE A 441 -18.12 -14.37 9.71
N ARG A 442 -19.18 -15.16 9.88
CA ARG A 442 -19.93 -15.28 11.14
C ARG A 442 -19.76 -16.65 11.75
N ILE A 443 -19.55 -16.70 13.06
CA ILE A 443 -19.56 -17.93 13.85
C ILE A 443 -21.01 -18.37 14.11
N LEU A 444 -21.29 -19.67 13.97
CA LEU A 444 -22.63 -20.28 14.04
C LEU A 444 -22.97 -20.86 15.41
#